data_AF-A0A2K2H5U8-F1
#
_entry.id   AF-A0A2K2H5U8-F1
#
_cell.length_a   1.000
_cell.length_b   1.000
_cell.length_c   1.000
_cell.angle_alpha   90.00
_cell.angle_beta   90.00
_cell.angle_gamma   90.00
#
_symmetry.space_group_name_H-M   'P 1'
#
loop_
_entity.id
_entity.type
_entity.pdbx_description
1 polymer ?
#
loop_
_entity_poly.entity_id
_entity_poly.type
_entity_poly.pdbx_seq_one_letter_code
_entity_poly.pdbx_strand_id
1 'polypeptide(L)'
;MFTMSVNKVILVGNLGKDPELRYTAAGVAVATFSLATSERFKDRNGQQQEKTEWHNIVVWRNLAEICGKYLHKGKQVYIEGKIQTRSYDDRDGNKRYITEIVADEMRMLGGRNDEGFQRPAAPAQPQQQPQQQAQQQAQQQAQQQAQQQAQQQAQQQPASGGFQEPGYNTDDDIPF
;
A
#
# COMPACT_ATOMS: atom_id res chain seq x y z
N MET A 1 -31.80 -41.02 -5.45
CA MET A 1 -31.51 -40.05 -4.38
C MET A 1 -30.06 -39.62 -4.54
N PHE A 2 -29.79 -38.39 -5.01
CA PHE A 2 -28.42 -37.87 -5.05
C PHE A 2 -28.07 -37.37 -3.65
N THR A 3 -27.13 -38.03 -2.98
CA THR A 3 -26.52 -37.47 -1.78
C THR A 3 -25.43 -36.53 -2.25
N MET A 4 -25.64 -35.22 -2.12
CA MET A 4 -24.60 -34.23 -2.42
C MET A 4 -23.71 -34.08 -1.20
N SER A 5 -22.55 -34.75 -1.22
CA SER A 5 -21.48 -34.47 -0.26
C SER A 5 -20.90 -33.07 -0.52
N VAL A 6 -20.42 -32.41 0.54
CA VAL A 6 -19.80 -31.09 0.45
C VAL A 6 -18.30 -31.24 0.65
N ASN A 7 -17.52 -30.77 -0.32
CA ASN A 7 -16.08 -30.59 -0.19
C ASN A 7 -15.77 -29.14 -0.52
N LYS A 8 -15.43 -28.36 0.51
CA LYS A 8 -15.10 -26.94 0.41
C LYS A 8 -13.94 -26.61 1.32
N VAL A 9 -12.98 -25.87 0.79
CA VAL A 9 -11.83 -25.29 1.50
C VAL A 9 -11.87 -23.79 1.30
N ILE A 10 -11.68 -23.03 2.38
CA ILE A 10 -11.57 -21.57 2.38
C ILE A 10 -10.29 -21.24 3.14
N LEU A 11 -9.38 -20.50 2.53
CA LEU A 11 -8.12 -20.10 3.15
C LEU A 11 -7.84 -18.62 2.91
N VAL A 12 -7.24 -17.99 3.92
CA VAL A 12 -6.59 -16.68 3.80
C VAL A 12 -5.17 -16.84 4.33
N GLY A 13 -4.19 -16.54 3.50
CA GLY A 13 -2.79 -16.74 3.86
C GLY A 13 -1.83 -16.02 2.92
N ASN A 14 -0.54 -16.25 3.13
CA ASN A 14 0.53 -15.64 2.35
C ASN A 14 1.26 -16.70 1.52
N LEU A 15 1.65 -16.34 0.29
CA LEU A 15 2.42 -17.24 -0.55
C LEU A 15 3.81 -17.52 0.05
N GLY A 16 4.21 -18.79 0.14
CA GLY A 16 5.56 -19.16 0.60
C GLY A 16 6.66 -19.00 -0.44
N LYS A 17 6.26 -19.08 -1.71
CA LYS A 17 7.12 -18.94 -2.90
C LYS A 17 6.31 -18.37 -4.06
N ASP A 18 7.00 -17.91 -5.10
CA ASP A 18 6.37 -17.47 -6.34
C ASP A 18 5.58 -18.63 -6.99
N PRO A 19 4.46 -18.37 -7.69
CA PRO A 19 3.73 -19.39 -8.40
C PRO A 19 4.54 -20.00 -9.55
N GLU A 20 4.58 -21.33 -9.59
CA GLU A 20 5.13 -22.08 -10.71
C GLU A 20 4.03 -22.30 -11.76
N LEU A 21 4.01 -21.44 -12.79
CA LEU A 21 3.11 -21.57 -13.94
C LEU A 21 3.70 -22.55 -14.98
N ARG A 22 2.92 -23.55 -15.38
CA ARG A 22 3.24 -24.49 -16.44
C ARG A 22 2.04 -24.73 -17.34
N TYR A 23 2.30 -25.26 -18.54
CA TYR A 23 1.25 -25.68 -19.47
C TYR A 23 1.29 -27.20 -19.61
N THR A 24 0.12 -27.83 -19.57
CA THR A 24 -0.02 -29.27 -19.85
C THR A 24 0.25 -29.55 -21.33
N ALA A 25 0.43 -30.83 -21.70
CA ALA A 25 0.56 -31.25 -23.10
C ALA A 25 -0.62 -30.82 -23.99
N ALA A 26 -1.80 -30.63 -23.40
CA ALA A 26 -3.00 -30.12 -24.07
C ALA A 26 -3.07 -28.58 -24.13
N GLY A 27 -2.01 -27.86 -23.72
CA GLY A 27 -1.97 -26.40 -23.71
C GLY A 27 -2.75 -25.75 -22.55
N VAL A 28 -3.24 -26.52 -21.57
CA VAL A 28 -3.97 -25.96 -20.42
C VAL A 28 -3.00 -25.44 -19.37
N ALA A 29 -3.13 -24.16 -19.01
CA ALA A 29 -2.37 -23.53 -17.93
C ALA A 29 -2.70 -24.15 -16.56
N VAL A 30 -1.66 -24.38 -15.76
CA VAL A 30 -1.76 -24.79 -14.36
C VAL A 30 -0.66 -24.08 -13.56
N ALA A 31 -1.02 -23.49 -12.43
CA ALA A 31 -0.06 -22.86 -11.53
C ALA A 31 -0.12 -23.52 -10.16
N THR A 32 1.05 -23.70 -9.55
CA THR A 32 1.18 -24.31 -8.23
C THR A 32 2.01 -23.44 -7.30
N PHE A 33 1.54 -23.25 -6.07
CA PHE A 33 2.25 -22.49 -5.04
C PHE A 33 1.90 -23.01 -3.64
N SER A 34 2.75 -22.69 -2.66
CA SER A 34 2.48 -22.96 -1.25
C SER A 34 1.84 -21.74 -0.58
N LEU A 35 0.86 -21.98 0.29
CA LEU A 35 0.19 -20.95 1.08
C LEU A 35 0.38 -21.25 2.58
N ALA A 36 0.91 -20.28 3.32
CA ALA A 36 1.05 -20.36 4.76
C ALA A 36 -0.20 -19.81 5.46
N THR A 37 -0.68 -20.52 6.47
CA THR A 37 -1.61 -19.99 7.48
C THR A 37 -1.02 -20.21 8.86
N SER A 38 -0.99 -19.16 9.69
CA SER A 38 -0.35 -19.22 11.01
C SER A 38 -1.36 -18.96 12.12
N GLU A 39 -1.30 -19.77 13.18
CA GLU A 39 -2.09 -19.63 14.40
C GLU A 39 -1.15 -19.34 15.57
N ARG A 40 -1.51 -18.34 16.40
CA ARG A 40 -0.80 -18.02 17.65
C ARG A 40 -1.59 -18.56 18.84
N PHE A 41 -0.92 -19.31 19.70
CA PHE A 41 -1.53 -19.92 20.87
C PHE A 41 -0.56 -19.89 22.05
N LYS A 42 -1.10 -19.99 23.28
CA LYS A 42 -0.27 -20.17 24.48
C LYS A 42 -0.09 -21.65 24.77
N ASP A 43 1.13 -22.07 25.07
CA ASP A 43 1.39 -23.41 25.55
C ASP A 43 1.01 -23.59 27.03
N ARG A 44 1.21 -24.81 27.56
CA ARG A 44 0.89 -25.14 28.96
C ARG A 44 1.73 -24.36 29.98
N ASN A 45 2.87 -23.80 29.56
CA ASN A 45 3.76 -22.99 30.39
C ASN A 45 3.43 -21.48 30.28
N GLY A 46 2.39 -21.13 29.51
CA GLY A 46 1.98 -19.74 29.28
C GLY A 46 2.82 -18.99 28.25
N GLN A 47 3.76 -19.66 27.56
CA GLN A 47 4.57 -19.02 26.51
C GLN A 47 3.77 -18.94 25.21
N GLN A 48 3.93 -17.82 24.49
CA GLN A 48 3.33 -17.64 23.18
C GLN A 48 4.09 -18.49 22.15
N GLN A 49 3.36 -19.31 21.41
CA GLN A 49 3.84 -20.15 20.33
C GLN A 49 3.13 -19.76 19.03
N GLU A 50 3.78 -20.01 17.90
CA GLU A 50 3.21 -19.81 16.57
C GLU A 50 3.32 -21.12 15.79
N LYS A 51 2.20 -21.62 15.26
CA LYS A 51 2.14 -22.80 14.41
C LYS A 51 1.73 -22.39 13.01
N THR A 52 2.56 -22.73 12.02
CA THR A 52 2.28 -22.46 10.61
C THR A 52 1.97 -23.75 9.88
N GLU A 53 0.83 -23.77 9.18
CA GLU A 53 0.42 -24.84 8.29
C GLU A 53 0.66 -24.43 6.83
N TRP A 54 1.13 -25.38 6.03
CA TRP A 54 1.48 -25.18 4.63
C TRP A 54 0.52 -25.93 3.71
N HIS A 55 -0.10 -25.18 2.80
CA HIS A 55 -1.12 -25.68 1.89
C HIS A 55 -0.59 -25.67 0.47
N ASN A 56 -0.69 -26.81 -0.23
CA ASN A 56 -0.34 -26.90 -1.65
C ASN A 56 -1.55 -26.49 -2.49
N ILE A 57 -1.47 -25.33 -3.14
CA ILE A 57 -2.55 -24.80 -3.97
C ILE A 57 -2.29 -25.13 -5.44
N VAL A 58 -3.30 -25.65 -6.11
CA VAL A 58 -3.30 -25.91 -7.56
C VAL A 58 -4.44 -25.12 -8.18
N VAL A 59 -4.11 -24.24 -9.13
CA VAL A 59 -5.07 -23.45 -9.92
C VAL A 59 -4.93 -23.79 -11.40
N TRP A 60 -6.03 -23.72 -12.14
CA TRP A 60 -6.10 -24.11 -13.54
C TRP A 60 -6.59 -22.98 -14.44
N ARG A 61 -6.30 -23.08 -15.75
CA ARG A 61 -6.81 -22.21 -16.82
C ARG A 61 -6.49 -20.73 -16.56
N ASN A 62 -7.43 -19.82 -16.83
CA ASN A 62 -7.26 -18.38 -16.66
C ASN A 62 -6.82 -18.00 -15.24
N LEU A 63 -7.31 -18.71 -14.20
CA LEU A 63 -6.90 -18.42 -12.83
C LEU A 63 -5.42 -18.74 -12.60
N ALA A 64 -4.88 -19.78 -13.25
CA ALA A 64 -3.45 -20.08 -13.21
C ALA A 64 -2.61 -18.97 -13.82
N GLU A 65 -3.02 -18.43 -14.97
CA GLU A 65 -2.32 -17.34 -15.65
C GLU A 65 -2.36 -16.05 -14.83
N ILE A 66 -3.50 -15.73 -14.21
CA ILE A 66 -3.64 -14.61 -13.27
C ILE A 66 -2.69 -14.81 -12.09
N CYS A 67 -2.67 -16.00 -11.49
CA CYS A 67 -1.77 -16.30 -10.38
C CYS A 67 -0.31 -16.10 -10.79
N GLY A 68 0.12 -16.72 -11.90
CA GLY A 68 1.51 -16.61 -12.38
C GLY A 68 1.94 -15.20 -12.77
N LYS A 69 1.00 -14.34 -13.20
CA LYS A 69 1.30 -12.97 -13.61
C LYS A 69 1.35 -11.98 -12.44
N TYR A 70 0.47 -12.14 -11.45
CA TYR A 70 0.23 -11.11 -10.44
C TYR A 70 0.65 -11.50 -9.02
N LEU A 71 0.76 -12.80 -8.72
CA LEU A 71 1.18 -13.25 -7.40
C LEU A 71 2.69 -13.44 -7.34
N HIS A 72 3.24 -13.14 -6.18
CA HIS A 72 4.63 -13.34 -5.81
C HIS A 72 4.71 -13.78 -4.34
N LYS A 73 5.86 -14.29 -3.91
CA LYS A 73 6.13 -14.70 -2.54
C LYS A 73 5.74 -13.60 -1.56
N GLY A 74 5.06 -13.99 -0.49
CA GLY A 74 4.59 -13.09 0.57
C GLY A 74 3.25 -12.43 0.27
N LYS A 75 2.77 -12.42 -0.98
CA LYS A 75 1.47 -11.84 -1.32
C LYS A 75 0.36 -12.53 -0.54
N GLN A 76 -0.54 -11.75 0.06
CA GLN A 76 -1.69 -12.28 0.77
C GLN A 76 -2.83 -12.56 -0.21
N VAL A 77 -3.45 -13.73 -0.09
CA VAL A 77 -4.56 -14.14 -0.96
C VAL A 77 -5.66 -14.83 -0.17
N TYR A 78 -6.87 -14.65 -0.66
CA TYR A 78 -8.04 -15.47 -0.36
C TYR A 78 -8.13 -16.60 -1.39
N ILE A 79 -8.43 -17.82 -0.95
CA ILE A 79 -8.60 -19.01 -1.79
C ILE A 79 -9.90 -19.72 -1.40
N GLU A 80 -10.73 -20.05 -2.39
CA GLU A 80 -11.74 -21.11 -2.26
C GLU A 80 -11.44 -22.27 -3.20
N GLY A 81 -11.75 -23.47 -2.75
CA GLY A 81 -11.64 -24.65 -3.59
C GLY A 81 -12.11 -25.91 -2.89
N LYS A 82 -11.47 -27.02 -3.23
CA LYS A 82 -11.74 -28.35 -2.68
C LYS A 82 -10.45 -29.09 -2.39
N ILE A 83 -10.47 -29.92 -1.36
CA ILE A 83 -9.34 -30.80 -1.07
C ILE A 83 -9.35 -32.00 -2.02
N GLN A 84 -8.19 -32.33 -2.58
CA GLN A 84 -8.02 -33.50 -3.44
C GLN A 84 -6.74 -34.24 -3.05
N THR A 85 -6.86 -35.54 -2.82
CA THR A 85 -5.70 -36.41 -2.62
C THR A 85 -5.51 -37.25 -3.87
N ARG A 86 -4.30 -37.21 -4.44
CA ARG A 86 -3.89 -38.07 -5.54
C ARG A 86 -2.76 -38.98 -5.10
N SER A 87 -2.60 -40.10 -5.78
CA SER A 87 -1.45 -40.99 -5.59
C SER A 87 -0.56 -41.01 -6.82
N TYR A 88 0.74 -41.21 -6.62
CA TYR A 88 1.72 -41.45 -7.66
C TYR A 88 2.74 -42.45 -7.13
N ASP A 89 3.33 -43.25 -8.01
CA ASP A 89 4.42 -44.15 -7.63
C ASP A 89 5.74 -43.40 -7.75
N ASP A 90 6.57 -43.45 -6.71
CA ASP A 90 7.90 -42.84 -6.74
C ASP A 90 8.90 -43.68 -7.54
N ARG A 91 10.14 -43.18 -7.65
CA ARG A 91 11.20 -43.86 -8.44
C ARG A 91 11.55 -45.24 -7.92
N ASP A 92 11.25 -45.52 -6.65
CA ASP A 92 11.53 -46.78 -5.98
C ASP A 92 10.30 -47.71 -6.02
N GLY A 93 9.23 -47.32 -6.73
CA GLY A 93 7.99 -48.08 -6.87
C GLY A 93 7.03 -47.97 -5.68
N ASN A 94 7.30 -47.07 -4.72
CA ASN A 94 6.42 -46.89 -3.57
C ASN A 94 5.27 -45.93 -3.91
N LYS A 95 4.04 -46.31 -3.56
CA LYS A 95 2.87 -45.44 -3.69
C LYS A 95 2.95 -44.29 -2.68
N ARG A 96 3.01 -43.06 -3.19
CA ARG A 96 2.96 -41.82 -2.42
C ARG A 96 1.62 -41.12 -2.62
N TYR A 97 1.15 -40.44 -1.59
CA TYR A 97 -0.06 -39.63 -1.63
C TYR A 97 0.30 -38.16 -1.48
N ILE A 98 -0.33 -37.32 -2.29
CA ILE A 98 -0.23 -35.86 -2.18
C ILE A 98 -1.64 -35.33 -1.99
N THR A 99 -1.82 -34.56 -0.92
CA THR A 99 -3.03 -33.80 -0.67
C THR A 99 -2.80 -32.35 -1.11
N GLU A 100 -3.69 -31.87 -1.97
CA GLU A 100 -3.65 -30.55 -2.60
C GLU A 100 -5.02 -29.88 -2.46
N ILE A 101 -5.04 -28.56 -2.58
CA ILE A 101 -6.27 -27.78 -2.69
C ILE A 101 -6.37 -27.31 -4.13
N VAL A 102 -7.37 -27.83 -4.83
CA VAL A 102 -7.71 -27.37 -6.17
C VAL A 102 -8.59 -26.15 -6.00
N ALA A 103 -8.03 -24.99 -6.29
CA ALA A 103 -8.70 -23.71 -6.11
C ALA A 103 -9.59 -23.38 -7.30
N ASP A 104 -10.84 -23.04 -6.99
CA ASP A 104 -11.87 -22.61 -7.93
C ASP A 104 -11.98 -21.07 -7.96
N GLU A 105 -11.63 -20.41 -6.84
CA GLU A 105 -11.60 -18.94 -6.72
C GLU A 105 -10.33 -18.46 -5.99
N MET A 106 -9.79 -17.32 -6.44
CA MET A 106 -8.69 -16.61 -5.76
C MET A 106 -8.94 -15.12 -5.79
N ARG A 107 -8.71 -14.43 -4.68
CA ARG A 107 -8.67 -12.96 -4.61
C ARG A 107 -7.37 -12.49 -3.98
N MET A 108 -6.70 -11.55 -4.64
CA MET A 108 -5.57 -10.85 -4.05
C MET A 108 -6.05 -9.95 -2.91
N LEU A 109 -5.35 -10.01 -1.78
CA LEU A 109 -5.57 -9.15 -0.63
C LEU A 109 -4.39 -8.20 -0.49
N GLY A 110 -4.65 -6.96 -0.09
CA GLY A 110 -3.61 -5.93 0.01
C GLY A 110 -3.36 -5.19 -1.31
N GLY A 111 -4.24 -4.22 -1.59
CA GLY A 111 -4.14 -3.32 -2.75
C GLY A 111 -4.22 -1.86 -2.28
N ARG A 112 -3.08 -1.31 -1.84
CA ARG A 112 -2.86 0.15 -1.75
C ARG A 112 -1.39 0.55 -1.63
N ASN A 113 -0.48 -0.37 -1.27
CA ASN A 113 0.96 -0.08 -1.12
C ASN A 113 1.88 -0.95 -2.03
N ASP A 114 1.31 -1.77 -2.91
CA ASP A 114 2.06 -2.61 -3.86
C ASP A 114 2.35 -1.90 -5.19
N GLU A 115 2.06 -0.60 -5.30
CA GLU A 115 2.62 0.28 -6.35
C GLU A 115 4.09 0.64 -6.02
N GLY A 116 4.85 -0.36 -5.59
CA GLY A 116 6.30 -0.41 -5.71
C GLY A 116 6.71 -0.84 -7.12
N PHE A 117 5.98 -0.41 -8.16
CA PHE A 117 6.66 -0.17 -9.42
C PHE A 117 7.72 0.87 -9.08
N GLN A 118 8.98 0.45 -9.13
CA GLN A 118 10.10 1.36 -9.23
C GLN A 118 9.70 2.44 -10.22
N ARG A 119 9.33 3.62 -9.71
CA ARG A 119 9.54 4.84 -10.46
C ARG A 119 11.00 4.71 -10.90
N PRO A 120 11.30 4.73 -12.21
CA PRO A 120 12.67 4.90 -12.64
C PRO A 120 13.18 6.06 -11.82
N ALA A 121 14.28 5.87 -11.09
CA ALA A 121 14.93 6.97 -10.40
C ALA A 121 15.04 8.09 -11.44
N ALA A 122 14.26 9.15 -11.23
CA ALA A 122 14.38 10.33 -12.07
C ALA A 122 15.88 10.68 -12.03
N PRO A 123 16.54 10.89 -13.18
CA PRO A 123 17.94 11.22 -13.18
C PRO A 123 18.13 12.39 -12.23
N ALA A 124 19.03 12.22 -11.25
CA ALA A 124 19.30 13.21 -10.24
C ALA A 124 19.59 14.53 -10.94
N GLN A 125 18.62 15.45 -10.91
CA GLN A 125 18.85 16.82 -11.34
C GLN A 125 19.87 17.39 -10.36
N PRO A 126 21.00 17.94 -10.83
CA PRO A 126 21.92 18.64 -9.96
C PRO A 126 21.15 19.73 -9.22
N GLN A 127 21.21 19.70 -7.89
CA GLN A 127 20.73 20.79 -7.03
C GLN A 127 21.50 22.07 -7.39
N GLN A 128 20.94 22.86 -8.31
CA GLN A 128 21.28 24.25 -8.44
C GLN A 128 20.36 25.03 -7.50
N GLN A 129 20.90 25.44 -6.35
CA GLN A 129 20.84 26.83 -5.87
C GLN A 129 21.37 26.94 -4.44
N PRO A 130 22.28 27.89 -4.21
CA PRO A 130 21.98 28.93 -3.23
C PRO A 130 22.39 30.31 -3.78
N GLN A 131 21.55 30.91 -4.62
CA GLN A 131 21.73 32.31 -5.05
C GLN A 131 20.50 33.20 -4.84
N GLN A 132 19.30 32.65 -4.64
CA GLN A 132 18.10 33.45 -4.35
C GLN A 132 17.99 33.88 -2.88
N GLN A 133 18.57 33.13 -1.93
CA GLN A 133 18.50 33.47 -0.51
C GLN A 133 19.37 34.69 -0.14
N ALA A 134 20.51 34.88 -0.80
CA ALA A 134 21.39 36.03 -0.58
C ALA A 134 20.77 37.35 -1.09
N GLN A 135 19.97 37.29 -2.15
CA GLN A 135 19.34 38.48 -2.74
C GLN A 135 18.15 38.99 -1.90
N GLN A 136 17.38 38.10 -1.28
CA GLN A 136 16.29 38.50 -0.38
C GLN A 136 16.80 39.13 0.93
N GLN A 137 17.93 38.66 1.45
CA GLN A 137 18.50 39.19 2.69
C GLN A 137 19.07 40.60 2.51
N ALA A 138 19.69 40.88 1.35
CA ALA A 138 20.20 42.21 1.01
C ALA A 138 19.07 43.26 0.85
N GLN A 139 17.91 42.86 0.33
CA GLN A 139 16.77 43.76 0.15
C GLN A 139 16.10 44.16 1.47
N GLN A 140 16.01 43.24 2.44
CA GLN A 140 15.44 43.54 3.77
C GLN A 140 16.32 44.50 4.57
N GLN A 141 17.65 44.39 4.46
CA GLN A 141 18.56 45.29 5.19
C GLN A 141 18.52 46.73 4.65
N ALA A 142 18.35 46.90 3.33
CA ALA A 142 18.21 48.22 2.72
C ALA A 142 16.93 48.95 3.14
N GLN A 143 15.82 48.22 3.33
CA GLN A 143 14.55 48.82 3.79
C GLN A 143 14.60 49.29 5.25
N GLN A 144 15.31 48.57 6.13
CA GLN A 144 15.43 48.96 7.54
C GLN A 144 16.27 50.24 7.72
N GLN A 145 17.33 50.42 6.93
CA GLN A 145 18.13 51.66 6.99
C GLN A 145 17.36 52.89 6.48
N ALA A 146 16.52 52.73 5.44
CA ALA A 146 15.70 53.82 4.94
C ALA A 146 14.66 54.31 5.97
N GLN A 147 14.07 53.41 6.77
CA GLN A 147 13.11 53.78 7.82
C GLN A 147 13.76 54.52 9.00
N GLN A 148 15.00 54.19 9.37
CA GLN A 148 15.69 54.90 10.46
C GLN A 148 16.07 56.34 10.09
N GLN A 149 16.44 56.60 8.83
CA GLN A 149 16.69 57.97 8.37
C GLN A 149 15.42 58.82 8.30
N ALA A 150 14.28 58.23 7.91
CA ALA A 150 13.00 58.95 7.86
C ALA A 150 12.50 59.37 9.27
N GLN A 151 12.77 58.59 10.31
CA GLN A 151 12.36 58.93 11.68
C GLN A 151 13.20 60.06 12.30
N GLN A 152 14.46 60.25 11.89
CA GLN A 152 15.28 61.36 12.39
C GLN A 152 14.88 62.72 11.79
N GLN A 153 14.30 62.74 10.58
CA GLN A 153 13.78 63.98 9.98
C GLN A 153 12.42 64.43 10.53
N ALA A 154 11.63 63.53 11.12
CA ALA A 154 10.30 63.85 11.67
C ALA A 154 10.32 64.49 13.07
N GLN A 155 11.48 64.61 13.73
CA GLN A 155 11.62 65.25 15.05
C GLN A 155 11.85 66.77 15.01
N GLN A 156 11.86 67.40 13.82
CA GLN A 156 11.95 68.85 13.68
C GLN A 156 10.64 69.46 13.14
N GLN A 157 9.57 69.43 13.92
CA GLN A 157 8.54 70.47 13.86
C GLN A 157 7.64 70.45 15.12
N PRO A 158 7.34 71.61 15.72
CA PRO A 158 6.62 71.69 16.99
C PRO A 158 5.10 71.58 16.84
N ALA A 159 4.49 71.11 17.92
CA ALA A 159 3.09 70.78 18.08
C ALA A 159 2.14 72.00 18.09
N SER A 160 0.94 71.81 17.53
CA SER A 160 -0.26 72.56 17.92
C SER A 160 -1.55 71.79 17.60
N GLY A 161 -2.21 71.32 18.65
CA GLY A 161 -3.65 71.52 18.83
C GLY A 161 -4.65 70.60 18.12
N GLY A 162 -5.57 70.05 18.91
CA GLY A 162 -6.98 70.02 18.53
C GLY A 162 -7.62 68.65 18.35
N PHE A 163 -8.31 68.20 19.40
CA PHE A 163 -9.29 67.13 19.40
C PHE A 163 -10.59 67.60 18.73
N GLN A 164 -11.26 66.76 17.92
CA GLN A 164 -12.71 66.85 17.60
C GLN A 164 -13.19 65.61 16.80
N GLU A 165 -13.93 64.71 17.48
CA GLU A 165 -14.98 63.86 16.89
C GLU A 165 -16.20 64.74 16.53
N PRO A 166 -17.10 64.40 15.58
CA PRO A 166 -18.09 63.33 15.81
C PRO A 166 -18.74 62.67 14.56
N GLY A 167 -19.59 61.67 14.82
CA GLY A 167 -20.91 61.60 14.17
C GLY A 167 -21.25 60.30 13.44
N TYR A 168 -21.80 59.33 14.17
CA TYR A 168 -22.54 58.20 13.60
C TYR A 168 -23.96 58.68 13.26
N ASN A 169 -24.31 58.78 11.97
CA ASN A 169 -25.70 58.99 11.54
C ASN A 169 -26.35 57.64 11.24
N THR A 170 -27.55 57.47 11.79
CA THR A 170 -28.39 56.28 11.68
C THR A 170 -29.48 56.61 10.65
N ASP A 171 -29.30 56.21 9.39
CA ASP A 171 -30.35 56.17 8.37
C ASP A 171 -29.76 55.57 7.08
N ASP A 172 -29.69 54.23 7.02
CA ASP A 172 -29.49 53.53 5.75
C ASP A 172 -30.70 52.62 5.48
N ASP A 173 -31.52 53.13 4.58
CA ASP A 173 -32.70 52.54 3.97
C ASP A 173 -32.43 51.15 3.37
N ILE A 174 -33.31 50.21 3.73
CA ILE A 174 -33.41 48.86 3.17
C ILE A 174 -34.38 48.92 1.98
N PRO A 175 -33.98 48.59 0.74
CA PRO A 175 -34.94 48.47 -0.36
C PRO A 175 -35.50 47.04 -0.47
N PHE A 176 -36.78 46.98 -0.91
CA PHE A 176 -37.60 45.79 -1.15
C PHE A 176 -37.08 44.87 -2.26
#